data_AF-A0A932T559-F1
#
_entry.id   AF-A0A932T559-F1
#
_cell.length_a   1.000
_cell.length_b   1.000
_cell.length_c   1.000
_cell.angle_alpha   90.00
_cell.angle_beta   90.00
_cell.angle_gamma   90.00
#
_symmetry.space_group_name_H-M   'P 1'
#
loop_
_entity.id
_entity.type
_entity.pdbx_description
1 polymer ?
#
loop_
_entity_poly.entity_id
_entity_poly.type
_entity_poly.pdbx_seq_one_letter_code
_entity_poly.pdbx_strand_id
1 'polypeptide(L)'
;MKWFNNVTPQIINFSNISHITKQVSEQIKQKYLHSFIRTVVKQSNINIDKSTTVYSVFTSSTNTYEIYLFPSKNKNNIFEMQLLENYYQLHNLESFGCDLFICENFFAILSDGKFLLFRENKNYQSHDIVKFIKFAYNIEVKNIFQIDNQTLNICKSDISNIKLLKFLYINNQHQGHFFLAYTILMIFLFVYFYGQSRQTGQSSNSAKELQNLQVDNNYTKISPFMATFYKNIEASNVTVQKFHYEVKIVTCITGNSDSIYKFIGFYGGELKVMKMEKLENNESLAEVEIEP
;
A
#
# COMPACT_ATOMS: atom_id res chain seq x y z
N MET A 1 11.51 4.59 -44.82
CA MET A 1 10.85 5.78 -44.28
C MET A 1 10.44 5.47 -42.83
N LYS A 2 11.27 5.80 -41.83
CA LYS A 2 10.94 5.58 -40.42
C LYS A 2 10.01 6.70 -39.97
N TRP A 3 8.75 6.37 -39.70
CA TRP A 3 7.81 7.27 -39.03
C TRP A 3 8.24 7.39 -37.57
N PHE A 4 9.16 8.30 -37.26
CA PHE A 4 9.26 8.82 -35.92
C PHE A 4 8.19 9.89 -35.78
N ASN A 5 7.11 9.56 -35.07
CA ASN A 5 6.28 10.59 -34.48
C ASN A 5 7.19 11.40 -33.54
N ASN A 6 7.68 12.54 -34.01
CA ASN A 6 8.34 13.55 -33.19
C ASN A 6 7.29 14.10 -32.23
N VAL A 7 7.00 13.36 -31.16
CA VAL A 7 6.22 13.87 -30.04
C VAL A 7 7.15 14.83 -29.31
N THR A 8 6.96 16.12 -29.58
CA THR A 8 7.67 17.19 -28.88
C THR A 8 7.39 17.05 -27.38
N PRO A 9 8.43 17.02 -26.54
CA PRO A 9 8.24 16.92 -25.10
C PRO A 9 7.48 18.15 -24.59
N GLN A 10 6.51 17.91 -23.72
CA GLN A 10 5.72 18.97 -23.12
C GLN A 10 6.38 19.42 -21.82
N ILE A 11 6.65 20.73 -21.70
CA ILE A 11 7.16 21.32 -20.47
C ILE A 11 5.99 21.55 -19.51
N ILE A 12 6.12 21.04 -18.28
CA ILE A 12 5.17 21.19 -17.20
C ILE A 12 5.68 22.28 -16.26
N ASN A 13 4.99 23.43 -16.28
CA ASN A 13 5.30 24.56 -15.42
C ASN A 13 4.90 24.27 -13.96
N PHE A 14 5.62 24.89 -13.01
CA PHE A 14 5.32 24.79 -11.58
C PHE A 14 3.85 25.06 -11.25
N SER A 15 3.24 26.07 -11.89
CA SER A 15 1.84 26.47 -11.67
C SER A 15 0.82 25.36 -11.89
N ASN A 16 1.17 24.32 -12.65
CA ASN A 16 0.29 23.21 -13.00
C ASN A 16 0.53 21.97 -12.13
N ILE A 17 1.37 22.08 -11.11
CA ILE A 17 1.78 20.98 -10.25
C ILE A 17 1.12 21.14 -8.88
N SER A 18 0.29 20.15 -8.53
CA SER A 18 -0.15 19.95 -7.16
C SER A 18 0.88 19.11 -6.42
N HIS A 19 1.06 19.36 -5.14
CA HIS A 19 2.13 18.78 -4.36
C HIS A 19 1.63 18.23 -3.01
N ILE A 20 2.15 17.07 -2.60
CA ILE A 20 1.87 16.43 -1.32
C ILE A 20 3.20 16.03 -0.66
N THR A 21 3.33 16.35 0.62
CA THR A 21 4.41 15.84 1.49
C THR A 21 3.88 14.74 2.38
N LYS A 22 4.57 13.60 2.44
CA LYS A 22 4.20 12.50 3.34
C LYS A 22 5.42 11.91 4.03
N GLN A 23 5.47 12.07 5.34
CA GLN A 23 6.47 11.39 6.18
C GLN A 23 6.09 9.91 6.38
N VAL A 24 7.10 9.05 6.40
CA VAL A 24 7.02 7.61 6.58
C VAL A 24 8.09 7.14 7.57
N SER A 25 7.98 5.91 8.07
CA SER A 25 9.00 5.31 8.94
C SER A 25 10.25 4.86 8.17
N GLU A 26 10.07 4.39 6.93
CA GLU A 26 11.13 3.88 6.07
C GLU A 26 10.76 4.04 4.58
N GLN A 27 11.75 3.89 3.70
CA GLN A 27 11.52 3.92 2.26
C GLN A 27 10.58 2.79 1.82
N ILE A 28 9.52 3.14 1.09
CA ILE A 28 8.55 2.16 0.58
C ILE A 28 9.21 1.31 -0.50
N LYS A 29 9.16 -0.02 -0.33
CA LYS A 29 9.66 -0.98 -1.32
C LYS A 29 8.99 -0.72 -2.68
N GLN A 30 9.78 -0.77 -3.76
CA GLN A 30 9.35 -0.42 -5.12
C GLN A 30 8.03 -1.10 -5.55
N LYS A 31 7.83 -2.37 -5.18
CA LYS A 31 6.60 -3.14 -5.49
C LYS A 31 5.32 -2.57 -4.85
N TYR A 32 5.44 -1.80 -3.78
CA TYR A 32 4.32 -1.18 -3.05
C TYR A 32 4.21 0.33 -3.27
N LEU A 33 5.20 0.95 -3.93
CA LEU A 33 5.27 2.40 -4.11
C LEU A 33 4.01 2.95 -4.82
N HIS A 34 3.52 2.24 -5.84
CA HIS A 34 2.32 2.64 -6.58
C HIS A 34 1.07 2.64 -5.69
N SER A 35 0.84 1.56 -4.94
CA SER A 35 -0.29 1.45 -4.01
C SER A 35 -0.21 2.49 -2.90
N PHE A 36 0.97 2.72 -2.35
CA PHE A 36 1.22 3.74 -1.34
C PHE A 36 0.86 5.13 -1.85
N ILE A 37 1.44 5.55 -2.98
CA ILE A 37 1.16 6.85 -3.60
C ILE A 37 -0.33 6.99 -3.88
N ARG A 38 -0.98 5.97 -4.45
CA ARG A 38 -2.41 6.00 -4.73
C ARG A 38 -3.25 6.25 -3.46
N THR A 39 -2.89 5.61 -2.35
CA THR A 39 -3.55 5.83 -1.06
C THR A 39 -3.34 7.26 -0.57
N VAL A 40 -2.10 7.75 -0.61
CA VAL A 40 -1.77 9.12 -0.17
C VAL A 40 -2.52 10.18 -0.97
N VAL A 41 -2.57 10.05 -2.30
CA VAL A 41 -3.27 11.02 -3.15
C VAL A 41 -4.79 10.93 -2.96
N LYS A 42 -5.36 9.74 -2.74
CA LYS A 42 -6.79 9.60 -2.40
C LYS A 42 -7.15 10.29 -1.09
N GLN A 43 -6.23 10.31 -0.13
CA GLN A 43 -6.42 10.97 1.16
C GLN A 43 -6.28 12.50 1.08
N SER A 44 -5.62 13.03 0.04
CA SER A 44 -5.20 14.43 0.01
C SER A 44 -6.26 15.44 -0.45
N ASN A 45 -7.54 15.03 -0.63
CA ASN A 45 -8.62 15.89 -1.13
C ASN A 45 -8.31 16.63 -2.46
N ILE A 46 -7.27 16.20 -3.19
CA ILE A 46 -6.91 16.75 -4.50
C ILE A 46 -7.74 16.01 -5.54
N ASN A 47 -8.40 16.75 -6.44
CA ASN A 47 -9.17 16.14 -7.52
C ASN A 47 -8.21 15.54 -8.57
N ILE A 48 -8.27 14.22 -8.75
CA ILE A 48 -7.40 13.47 -9.66
C ILE A 48 -8.21 13.09 -10.91
N ASP A 49 -7.80 13.58 -12.08
CA ASP A 49 -8.31 13.09 -13.36
C ASP A 49 -7.56 11.82 -13.83
N LYS A 50 -8.14 11.06 -14.75
CA LYS A 50 -7.53 9.89 -15.41
C LYS A 50 -6.20 10.21 -16.08
N SER A 51 -5.99 11.46 -16.49
CA SER A 51 -4.73 11.96 -17.09
C SER A 51 -3.72 12.47 -16.07
N THR A 52 -3.96 12.31 -14.76
CA THR A 52 -3.01 12.77 -13.74
C THR A 52 -1.79 11.86 -13.71
N THR A 53 -0.64 12.48 -13.91
CA THR A 53 0.67 11.84 -13.84
C THR A 53 1.31 12.14 -12.50
N VAL A 54 2.04 11.18 -11.94
CA VAL A 54 2.74 11.32 -10.66
C VAL A 54 4.23 11.19 -10.84
N TYR A 55 4.95 12.10 -10.20
CA TYR A 55 6.36 11.95 -9.90
C TYR A 55 6.56 11.95 -8.38
N SER A 56 7.47 11.12 -7.87
CA SER A 56 7.73 11.04 -6.44
C SER A 56 9.21 10.93 -6.15
N VAL A 57 9.68 11.66 -5.14
CA VAL A 57 11.07 11.58 -4.65
C VAL A 57 11.04 11.25 -3.16
N PHE A 58 12.00 10.44 -2.72
CA PHE A 58 12.17 10.08 -1.31
C PHE A 58 13.43 10.73 -0.75
N THR A 59 13.28 11.42 0.37
CA THR A 59 14.38 12.02 1.12
C THR A 59 14.65 11.20 2.38
N SER A 60 15.81 10.56 2.45
CA SER A 60 16.18 9.66 3.55
C SER A 60 16.44 10.37 4.87
N SER A 61 16.93 11.62 4.85
CA SER A 61 17.23 12.38 6.07
C SER A 61 16.02 12.63 6.96
N THR A 62 14.82 12.75 6.37
CA THR A 62 13.57 12.99 7.09
C THR A 62 12.54 11.88 6.89
N ASN A 63 12.90 10.82 6.16
CA ASN A 63 11.99 9.78 5.69
C ASN A 63 10.71 10.36 5.08
N THR A 64 10.87 11.27 4.13
CA THR A 64 9.76 12.01 3.53
C THR A 64 9.63 11.72 2.05
N TYR A 65 8.40 11.46 1.62
CA TYR A 65 8.03 11.45 0.21
C TYR A 65 7.49 12.80 -0.23
N GLU A 66 8.07 13.29 -1.31
CA GLU A 66 7.64 14.45 -2.07
C GLU A 66 6.89 13.95 -3.31
N ILE A 67 5.57 14.15 -3.36
CA ILE A 67 4.70 13.63 -4.42
C ILE A 67 4.17 14.81 -5.23
N TYR A 68 4.49 14.81 -6.52
CA TYR A 68 4.09 15.84 -7.48
C TYR A 68 3.07 15.28 -8.47
N LEU A 69 1.97 16.00 -8.63
CA LEU A 69 0.78 15.63 -9.38
C LEU A 69 0.53 16.68 -10.45
N PHE A 70 0.35 16.26 -11.68
CA PHE A 70 0.10 17.20 -12.78
C PHE A 70 -0.72 16.53 -13.87
N PRO A 71 -1.58 17.29 -14.58
CA PRO A 71 -2.32 16.76 -15.71
C PRO A 71 -1.36 16.55 -16.88
N SER A 72 -1.27 15.33 -17.40
CA SER A 72 -0.64 15.10 -18.70
C SER A 72 -1.24 13.90 -19.42
N LYS A 73 -1.57 14.13 -20.69
CA LYS A 73 -1.99 13.07 -21.62
C LYS A 73 -0.79 12.42 -22.33
N ASN A 74 0.38 13.06 -22.27
CA ASN A 74 1.58 12.64 -22.97
C ASN A 74 2.52 11.86 -22.03
N LYS A 75 3.27 10.93 -22.61
CA LYS A 75 4.33 10.20 -21.89
C LYS A 75 5.64 11.00 -21.80
N ASN A 76 5.85 11.93 -22.73
CA ASN A 76 7.06 12.72 -22.85
C ASN A 76 6.89 14.07 -22.14
N ASN A 77 6.82 14.05 -20.81
CA ASN A 77 6.76 15.26 -20.01
C ASN A 77 8.13 15.61 -19.47
N ILE A 78 8.41 16.91 -19.43
CA ILE A 78 9.59 17.47 -18.79
C ILE A 78 9.11 18.50 -17.79
N PHE A 79 9.45 18.31 -16.54
CA PHE A 79 9.16 19.31 -15.53
C PHE A 79 10.18 20.44 -15.60
N GLU A 80 9.78 21.64 -15.18
CA GLU A 80 10.70 22.78 -15.10
C GLU A 80 11.95 22.51 -14.25
N MET A 81 11.88 21.65 -13.22
CA MET A 81 13.06 21.31 -12.42
C MET A 81 14.10 20.45 -13.18
N GLN A 82 13.72 19.71 -14.24
CA GLN A 82 14.63 18.91 -15.05
C GLN A 82 15.46 19.82 -15.97
N LEU A 83 14.93 21.01 -16.27
CA LEU A 83 15.70 22.05 -16.96
C LEU A 83 16.89 22.48 -16.09
N LEU A 84 16.69 22.57 -14.78
CA LEU A 84 17.75 22.90 -13.83
C LEU A 84 18.77 21.77 -13.68
N GLU A 85 18.33 20.50 -13.69
CA GLU A 85 19.26 19.36 -13.73
C GLU A 85 20.14 19.39 -14.99
N ASN A 86 19.55 19.71 -16.15
CA ASN A 86 20.29 19.85 -17.40
C ASN A 86 21.25 21.04 -17.36
N TYR A 87 20.81 22.20 -16.86
CA TYR A 87 21.66 23.37 -16.65
C TYR A 87 22.86 23.04 -15.76
N TYR A 88 22.62 22.35 -14.66
CA TYR A 88 23.65 21.91 -13.72
C TYR A 88 24.74 21.07 -14.43
N GLN A 89 24.33 20.13 -15.29
CA GLN A 89 25.23 19.27 -16.06
C GLN A 89 26.00 20.03 -17.14
N LEU A 90 25.31 20.86 -17.93
CA LEU A 90 25.92 21.61 -19.03
C LEU A 90 26.99 22.59 -18.55
N HIS A 91 26.78 23.20 -17.39
CA HIS A 91 27.71 24.14 -16.80
C HIS A 91 28.78 23.48 -15.93
N ASN A 92 28.83 22.13 -15.87
CA ASN A 92 29.74 21.36 -15.02
C ASN A 92 29.82 21.95 -13.61
N LEU A 93 28.67 22.26 -13.01
CA LEU A 93 28.63 22.74 -11.64
C LEU A 93 29.11 21.58 -10.75
N GLU A 94 30.38 21.64 -10.33
CA GLU A 94 30.92 20.67 -9.39
C GLU A 94 30.30 20.94 -8.03
N SER A 95 29.36 20.11 -7.59
CA SER A 95 29.05 20.09 -6.17
C SER A 95 28.74 18.69 -5.66
N PHE A 96 29.54 18.32 -4.67
CA PHE A 96 29.16 17.33 -3.68
C PHE A 96 28.23 18.04 -2.69
N GLY A 97 27.00 17.56 -2.50
CA GLY A 97 26.03 18.11 -1.56
C GLY A 97 24.80 18.75 -2.21
N CYS A 98 24.07 19.57 -1.43
CA CYS A 98 22.78 20.13 -1.82
C CYS A 98 22.90 21.59 -2.25
N ASP A 99 22.50 21.88 -3.48
CA ASP A 99 22.48 23.22 -4.06
C ASP A 99 21.05 23.72 -4.24
N LEU A 100 20.85 25.00 -3.95
CA LEU A 100 19.58 25.69 -4.05
C LEU A 100 19.54 26.55 -5.32
N PHE A 101 18.54 26.30 -6.16
CA PHE A 101 18.22 27.11 -7.33
C PHE A 101 16.97 27.92 -7.04
N ILE A 102 17.06 29.24 -7.16
CA ILE A 102 15.95 30.16 -6.92
C ILE A 102 15.57 30.81 -8.24
N CYS A 103 14.34 30.56 -8.68
CA CYS A 103 13.69 31.22 -9.80
C CYS A 103 12.62 32.20 -9.26
N GLU A 104 12.02 33.00 -10.14
CA GLU A 104 10.97 33.94 -9.74
C GLU A 104 9.77 33.25 -9.08
N ASN A 105 9.26 32.16 -9.68
CA ASN A 105 8.01 31.52 -9.25
C ASN A 105 8.22 30.25 -8.41
N PHE A 106 9.43 29.72 -8.35
CA PHE A 106 9.75 28.48 -7.66
C PHE A 106 11.20 28.45 -7.19
N PHE A 107 11.50 27.54 -6.28
CA PHE A 107 12.87 27.14 -5.98
C PHE A 107 12.99 25.61 -6.01
N ALA A 108 14.19 25.13 -6.29
CA ALA A 108 14.50 23.72 -6.35
C ALA A 108 15.80 23.41 -5.60
N ILE A 109 15.87 22.23 -4.98
CA ILE A 109 17.10 21.67 -4.41
C ILE A 109 17.57 20.54 -5.29
N LEU A 110 18.84 20.58 -5.66
CA LEU A 110 19.53 19.49 -6.32
C LEU A 110 20.61 18.95 -5.38
N SER A 111 20.60 17.65 -5.11
CA SER A 111 21.69 16.94 -4.42
C SER A 111 22.54 16.24 -5.46
N ASP A 112 23.82 16.60 -5.55
CA ASP A 112 24.77 16.01 -6.50
C ASP A 112 24.23 16.00 -7.95
N GLY A 113 23.66 17.15 -8.36
CA GLY A 113 23.05 17.34 -9.68
C GLY A 113 21.72 16.60 -9.92
N LYS A 114 21.15 15.98 -8.89
CA LYS A 114 19.84 15.30 -8.98
C LYS A 114 18.79 16.00 -8.14
N PHE A 115 17.60 16.10 -8.70
CA PHE A 115 16.46 16.72 -8.08
C PHE A 115 16.07 16.07 -6.75
N LEU A 116 15.86 16.91 -5.73
CA LEU A 116 15.45 16.51 -4.39
C LEU A 116 14.15 17.19 -3.95
N LEU A 117 14.01 18.50 -4.18
CA LEU A 117 12.86 19.30 -3.72
C LEU A 117 12.45 20.35 -4.74
N PHE A 118 11.14 20.53 -4.96
CA PHE A 118 10.56 21.58 -5.80
C PHE A 118 9.44 22.29 -5.06
N ARG A 119 9.49 23.61 -4.96
CA ARG A 119 8.52 24.40 -4.18
C ARG A 119 8.25 25.75 -4.80
N GLU A 120 7.08 26.30 -4.47
CA GLU A 120 6.67 27.64 -4.87
C GLU A 120 7.59 28.67 -4.21
N ASN A 121 8.03 29.66 -4.98
CA ASN A 121 8.71 30.83 -4.44
C ASN A 121 7.69 31.97 -4.38
N LYS A 122 7.24 32.33 -3.18
CA LYS A 122 6.33 33.47 -2.96
C LYS A 122 7.12 34.76 -2.74
N ASN A 123 8.18 34.96 -3.54
CA ASN A 123 9.17 36.03 -3.37
C ASN A 123 9.84 36.04 -2.00
N TYR A 124 10.13 34.86 -1.46
CA TYR A 124 10.90 34.75 -0.22
C TYR A 124 12.35 35.16 -0.46
N GLN A 125 12.96 35.76 0.55
CA GLN A 125 14.39 36.06 0.52
C GLN A 125 15.20 34.77 0.58
N SER A 126 16.33 34.70 -0.11
CA SER A 126 17.16 33.48 -0.19
C SER A 126 17.53 32.93 1.20
N HIS A 127 17.79 33.80 2.17
CA HIS A 127 18.13 33.40 3.54
C HIS A 127 16.96 32.71 4.28
N ASP A 128 15.72 33.11 4.00
CA ASP A 128 14.52 32.50 4.58
C ASP A 128 14.25 31.13 3.95
N ILE A 129 14.47 31.02 2.64
CA ILE A 129 14.38 29.74 1.93
C ILE A 129 15.39 28.75 2.50
N VAL A 130 16.65 29.15 2.71
CA VAL A 130 17.69 28.30 3.31
C VAL A 130 17.30 27.86 4.73
N LYS A 131 16.79 28.79 5.57
CA LYS A 131 16.29 28.44 6.91
C LYS A 131 15.15 27.43 6.84
N PHE A 132 14.17 27.66 5.99
CA PHE A 132 13.05 26.74 5.78
C PHE A 132 13.54 25.35 5.40
N ILE A 133 14.46 25.26 4.44
CA ILE A 133 15.04 24.00 3.98
C ILE A 133 15.74 23.27 5.14
N LYS A 134 16.56 23.99 5.91
CA LYS A 134 17.25 23.42 7.06
C LYS A 134 16.28 22.89 8.11
N PHE A 135 15.25 23.65 8.47
CA PHE A 135 14.30 23.24 9.52
C PHE A 135 13.34 22.15 9.07
N ALA A 136 12.80 22.24 7.85
CA ALA A 136 11.79 21.29 7.36
C ALA A 136 12.41 19.98 6.86
N TYR A 137 13.63 20.04 6.32
CA TYR A 137 14.25 18.90 5.64
C TYR A 137 15.57 18.43 6.24
N ASN A 138 16.10 19.15 7.23
CA ASN A 138 17.44 18.89 7.77
C ASN A 138 18.51 18.80 6.66
N ILE A 139 18.38 19.66 5.64
CA ILE A 139 19.31 19.76 4.51
C ILE A 139 20.17 21.00 4.71
N GLU A 140 21.48 20.86 4.57
CA GLU A 140 22.41 21.97 4.52
C GLU A 140 22.66 22.39 3.06
N VAL A 141 22.29 23.62 2.75
CA VAL A 141 22.50 24.21 1.41
C VAL A 141 23.94 24.68 1.29
N LYS A 142 24.65 24.21 0.27
CA LYS A 142 26.05 24.58 0.01
C LYS A 142 26.16 25.78 -0.90
N ASN A 143 25.49 25.73 -2.05
CA ASN A 143 25.50 26.83 -3.02
C ASN A 143 24.09 27.33 -3.28
N ILE A 144 23.99 28.62 -3.62
CA ILE A 144 22.74 29.27 -4.00
C ILE A 144 22.93 29.87 -5.39
N PHE A 145 22.11 29.44 -6.34
CA PHE A 145 22.07 29.93 -7.70
C PHE A 145 20.77 30.68 -7.94
N GLN A 146 20.87 31.91 -8.44
CA GLN A 146 19.70 32.69 -8.82
C GLN A 146 19.55 32.62 -10.33
N ILE A 147 18.43 32.05 -10.77
CA ILE A 147 18.14 31.81 -12.19
C ILE A 147 17.06 32.80 -12.61
N ASP A 148 17.40 33.69 -13.53
CA ASP A 148 16.44 34.61 -14.12
C ASP A 148 15.58 33.92 -15.19
N ASN A 149 14.49 34.57 -15.58
CA ASN A 149 13.59 34.05 -16.61
C ASN A 149 14.28 33.90 -17.98
N GLN A 150 15.29 34.71 -18.29
CA GLN A 150 16.02 34.62 -19.55
C GLN A 150 16.81 33.31 -19.63
N THR A 151 17.57 33.00 -18.59
CA THR A 151 18.33 31.76 -18.43
C THR A 151 17.40 30.56 -18.43
N LEU A 152 16.28 30.65 -17.70
CA LEU A 152 15.29 29.58 -17.68
C LEU A 152 14.68 29.33 -19.08
N ASN A 153 14.40 30.39 -19.85
CA ASN A 153 13.88 30.28 -21.21
C ASN A 153 14.91 29.69 -22.18
N ILE A 154 16.20 30.00 -22.02
CA ILE A 154 17.27 29.34 -22.76
C ILE A 154 17.27 27.83 -22.45
N CYS A 155 17.17 27.46 -21.17
CA CYS A 155 17.07 26.05 -20.77
C CYS A 155 15.82 25.36 -21.37
N LYS A 156 14.70 26.08 -21.50
CA LYS A 156 13.48 25.58 -22.17
C LYS A 156 13.69 25.33 -23.67
N SER A 157 14.62 26.03 -24.31
CA SER A 157 14.90 25.86 -25.74
C SER A 157 15.84 24.69 -26.02
N ASP A 158 16.73 24.34 -25.09
CA ASP A 158 17.65 23.21 -25.21
C ASP A 158 17.19 21.99 -24.41
N ILE A 159 16.17 21.33 -24.97
CA ILE A 159 15.55 20.14 -24.37
C ILE A 159 16.23 18.84 -24.87
N SER A 160 17.16 18.95 -25.81
CA SER A 160 17.65 17.84 -26.64
C SER A 160 18.31 16.71 -25.82
N ASN A 161 18.95 17.05 -24.70
CA ASN A 161 19.71 16.12 -23.85
C ASN A 161 19.00 15.75 -22.54
N ILE A 162 17.76 16.19 -22.34
CA ILE A 162 17.06 15.97 -21.07
C ILE A 162 16.57 14.53 -20.98
N LYS A 163 17.06 13.81 -19.95
CA LYS A 163 16.60 12.46 -19.66
C LYS A 163 15.16 12.49 -19.16
N LEU A 164 14.27 11.78 -19.86
CA LEU A 164 12.88 11.64 -19.46
C LEU A 164 12.75 10.83 -18.16
N LEU A 165 12.02 11.40 -17.20
CA LEU A 165 11.71 10.72 -15.93
C LEU A 165 10.68 9.61 -16.15
N LYS A 166 10.80 8.53 -15.37
CA LYS A 166 9.77 7.49 -15.32
C LYS A 166 8.67 7.95 -14.37
N PHE A 167 7.50 8.21 -14.94
CA PHE A 167 6.33 8.61 -14.16
C PHE A 167 5.45 7.42 -13.76
N LEU A 168 4.71 7.59 -12.67
CA LEU A 168 3.70 6.65 -12.22
C LEU A 168 2.32 7.17 -12.63
N TYR A 169 1.50 6.29 -13.21
CA TYR A 169 0.13 6.60 -13.58
C TYR A 169 -0.83 6.05 -12.52
N ILE A 170 -1.61 6.92 -11.87
CA ILE A 170 -2.50 6.52 -10.76
C ILE A 170 -3.61 5.57 -11.22
N ASN A 171 -4.03 5.67 -12.49
CA ASN A 171 -5.27 5.07 -12.96
C ASN A 171 -5.14 3.87 -13.92
N ASN A 172 -4.05 3.09 -13.83
CA ASN A 172 -3.99 1.80 -14.53
C ASN A 172 -4.93 0.79 -13.87
N GLN A 173 -6.21 0.81 -14.25
CA GLN A 173 -7.29 0.00 -13.68
C GLN A 173 -7.26 -1.49 -14.12
N HIS A 174 -6.08 -2.08 -14.31
CA HIS A 174 -6.01 -3.48 -14.73
C HIS A 174 -6.47 -4.48 -13.64
N GLN A 175 -6.54 -4.05 -12.38
CA GLN A 175 -6.95 -4.93 -11.27
C GLN A 175 -8.44 -5.32 -11.33
N GLY A 176 -9.31 -4.51 -11.93
CA GLY A 176 -10.74 -4.82 -12.04
C GLY A 176 -11.04 -5.98 -13.00
N HIS A 177 -10.23 -6.14 -14.05
CA HIS A 177 -10.43 -7.19 -15.05
C HIS A 177 -10.13 -8.59 -14.49
N PHE A 178 -9.16 -8.72 -13.58
CA PHE A 178 -8.88 -10.00 -12.91
C PHE A 178 -10.03 -10.44 -12.01
N PHE A 179 -10.61 -9.49 -11.25
CA PHE A 179 -11.80 -9.77 -10.46
C PHE A 179 -12.96 -10.19 -11.36
N LEU A 180 -13.25 -9.43 -12.43
CA LEU A 180 -14.32 -9.75 -13.37
C LEU A 180 -14.14 -11.13 -14.02
N ALA A 181 -12.92 -11.47 -14.46
CA ALA A 181 -12.61 -12.76 -15.04
C ALA A 181 -12.77 -13.90 -14.03
N TYR A 182 -12.36 -13.68 -12.78
CA TYR A 182 -12.58 -14.64 -11.69
C TYR A 182 -14.08 -14.86 -11.42
N THR A 183 -14.88 -13.79 -11.35
CA THR A 183 -16.33 -13.91 -11.14
C THR A 183 -17.00 -14.68 -12.28
N ILE A 184 -16.62 -14.41 -13.53
CA ILE A 184 -17.12 -15.14 -14.71
C ILE A 184 -16.74 -16.63 -14.64
N LEU A 185 -15.50 -16.95 -14.26
CA LEU A 185 -15.04 -18.33 -14.09
C LEU A 185 -15.86 -19.07 -13.02
N MET A 186 -16.11 -18.43 -11.87
CA MET A 186 -16.91 -19.02 -10.79
C MET A 186 -18.36 -19.27 -11.21
N ILE A 187 -18.97 -18.35 -11.98
CA ILE A 187 -20.31 -18.54 -12.55
C ILE A 187 -20.30 -19.71 -13.54
N PHE A 188 -19.28 -19.82 -14.39
CA PHE A 188 -19.17 -20.91 -15.36
C PHE A 188 -19.01 -22.28 -14.68
N LEU A 189 -18.16 -22.38 -13.66
CA LEU A 189 -18.01 -23.58 -12.84
C LEU A 189 -19.33 -23.94 -12.15
N PHE A 190 -20.04 -22.96 -11.58
CA PHE A 190 -21.34 -23.19 -10.95
C PHE A 190 -22.36 -23.77 -11.94
N VAL A 191 -22.49 -23.18 -13.14
CA VAL A 191 -23.40 -23.67 -14.18
C VAL A 191 -23.01 -25.07 -14.65
N TYR A 192 -21.71 -25.34 -14.82
CA TYR A 192 -21.21 -26.66 -15.23
C TYR A 192 -21.54 -27.75 -14.20
N PHE A 193 -21.20 -27.53 -12.93
CA PHE A 193 -21.48 -28.48 -11.85
C PHE A 193 -22.99 -28.65 -11.59
N TYR A 194 -23.76 -27.56 -11.68
CA TYR A 194 -25.21 -27.61 -11.53
C TYR A 194 -25.90 -28.34 -12.70
N GLY A 195 -25.36 -28.24 -13.92
CA GLY A 195 -25.84 -28.99 -15.07
C GLY A 195 -25.53 -30.49 -14.97
N GLN A 196 -24.32 -30.84 -14.51
CA GLN A 196 -23.91 -32.23 -14.35
C GLN A 196 -24.75 -32.96 -13.27
N SER A 197 -25.05 -32.30 -12.16
CA SER A 197 -25.85 -32.89 -11.07
C SER A 197 -27.27 -33.29 -11.50
N ARG A 198 -27.84 -32.61 -12.51
CA ARG A 198 -29.14 -32.98 -13.09
C ARG A 198 -29.09 -34.16 -14.06
N GLN A 199 -27.97 -34.40 -14.73
CA GLN A 199 -27.84 -35.54 -15.66
C GLN A 199 -27.64 -36.88 -14.94
N THR A 200 -27.16 -36.87 -13.71
CA THR A 200 -27.07 -38.06 -12.84
C THR A 200 -28.41 -38.53 -12.26
N GLY A 201 -29.53 -37.90 -12.62
CA GLY A 201 -30.88 -38.22 -12.12
C GLY A 201 -31.68 -39.28 -12.90
N GLN A 202 -31.11 -39.95 -13.90
CA GLN A 202 -31.78 -41.04 -14.64
C GLN A 202 -30.84 -42.23 -14.85
N SER A 203 -30.72 -43.08 -13.83
CA SER A 203 -30.42 -44.50 -14.03
C SER A 203 -31.05 -45.26 -12.86
N SER A 204 -32.13 -45.98 -13.16
CA SER A 204 -32.81 -46.83 -12.20
C SER A 204 -31.93 -48.04 -11.93
N ASN A 205 -31.48 -48.23 -10.69
CA ASN A 205 -31.27 -49.54 -10.04
C ASN A 205 -30.75 -49.45 -8.59
N SER A 206 -30.50 -48.25 -8.03
CA SER A 206 -29.94 -48.10 -6.67
C SER A 206 -30.88 -48.43 -5.50
N ALA A 207 -32.14 -48.83 -5.75
CA ALA A 207 -33.09 -49.19 -4.69
C ALA A 207 -32.78 -50.55 -4.02
N LYS A 208 -31.92 -51.39 -4.61
CA LYS A 208 -31.53 -52.69 -4.03
C LYS A 208 -30.23 -52.68 -3.22
N GLU A 209 -29.46 -51.59 -3.24
CA GLU A 209 -28.21 -51.49 -2.45
C GLU A 209 -28.38 -50.75 -1.12
N LEU A 210 -29.53 -50.10 -0.87
CA LEU A 210 -29.81 -49.37 0.36
C LEU A 210 -30.03 -50.26 1.61
N GLN A 211 -30.17 -51.58 1.44
CA GLN A 211 -30.22 -52.52 2.57
C GLN A 211 -28.85 -53.10 2.96
N ASN A 212 -27.80 -52.87 2.15
CA ASN A 212 -26.45 -53.37 2.43
C ASN A 212 -25.43 -52.27 2.77
N LEU A 213 -25.83 -51.00 2.73
CA LEU A 213 -25.08 -49.94 3.43
C LEU A 213 -25.46 -49.99 4.91
N GLN A 214 -24.87 -50.97 5.61
CA GLN A 214 -24.48 -50.73 6.98
C GLN A 214 -23.79 -49.37 6.99
N VAL A 215 -24.37 -48.44 7.74
CA VAL A 215 -23.86 -47.12 8.03
C VAL A 215 -22.36 -47.24 8.29
N ASP A 216 -21.56 -46.82 7.31
CA ASP A 216 -20.13 -46.67 7.47
C ASP A 216 -19.97 -45.55 8.51
N ASN A 217 -19.72 -45.98 9.76
CA ASN A 217 -19.73 -45.21 11.00
C ASN A 217 -18.59 -44.16 11.09
N ASN A 218 -18.24 -43.52 9.98
CA ASN A 218 -17.12 -42.57 9.89
C ASN A 218 -17.53 -41.10 10.05
N TYR A 219 -18.83 -40.79 10.20
CA TYR A 219 -19.29 -39.44 10.58
C TYR A 219 -19.76 -39.31 12.04
N THR A 220 -19.66 -40.38 12.84
CA THR A 220 -20.01 -40.40 14.28
C THR A 220 -18.80 -40.30 15.22
N LYS A 221 -17.64 -39.86 14.73
CA LYS A 221 -16.53 -39.49 15.60
C LYS A 221 -16.37 -37.98 15.59
N ILE A 222 -17.21 -37.29 16.37
CA ILE A 222 -16.72 -36.11 17.11
C ILE A 222 -15.39 -36.58 17.70
N SER A 223 -14.27 -35.90 17.38
CA SER A 223 -12.98 -36.37 17.85
C SER A 223 -13.06 -36.56 19.38
N PRO A 224 -12.45 -37.60 19.97
CA PRO A 224 -12.47 -37.79 21.42
C PRO A 224 -12.06 -36.52 22.18
N PHE A 225 -11.21 -35.70 21.55
CA PHE A 225 -10.87 -34.36 21.99
C PHE A 225 -12.09 -33.43 22.05
N MET A 226 -12.86 -33.28 20.97
CA MET A 226 -14.02 -32.38 20.94
C MET A 226 -15.11 -32.78 21.94
N ALA A 227 -15.34 -34.09 22.14
CA ALA A 227 -16.26 -34.58 23.16
C ALA A 227 -15.78 -34.21 24.59
N THR A 228 -14.49 -34.39 24.86
CA THR A 228 -13.85 -33.97 26.12
C THR A 228 -13.89 -32.45 26.28
N PHE A 229 -13.71 -31.72 25.19
CA PHE A 229 -13.67 -30.27 25.16
C PHE A 229 -15.01 -29.64 25.54
N TYR A 230 -16.11 -30.08 24.93
CA TYR A 230 -17.45 -29.64 25.31
C TYR A 230 -17.80 -29.97 26.76
N LYS A 231 -17.43 -31.18 27.23
CA LYS A 231 -17.63 -31.58 28.63
C LYS A 231 -16.90 -30.67 29.61
N ASN A 232 -15.67 -30.27 29.28
CA ASN A 232 -14.85 -29.40 30.13
C ASN A 232 -15.35 -27.94 30.13
N ILE A 233 -15.89 -27.46 29.00
CA ILE A 233 -16.56 -26.14 28.91
C ILE A 233 -17.76 -26.10 29.86
N GLU A 234 -18.61 -27.13 29.81
CA GLU A 234 -19.80 -27.24 30.65
C GLU A 234 -19.43 -27.33 32.14
N ALA A 235 -18.43 -28.13 32.50
CA ALA A 235 -17.98 -28.30 33.89
C ALA A 235 -17.27 -27.07 34.49
N SER A 236 -16.84 -26.13 33.65
CA SER A 236 -16.09 -24.92 34.04
C SER A 236 -16.92 -23.64 33.96
N ASN A 237 -18.19 -23.67 33.52
CA ASN A 237 -19.00 -22.46 33.31
C ASN A 237 -18.28 -21.40 32.45
N VAL A 238 -17.59 -21.86 31.41
CA VAL A 238 -16.94 -21.02 30.40
C VAL A 238 -17.83 -20.96 29.17
N THR A 239 -17.92 -19.79 28.53
CA THR A 239 -18.59 -19.63 27.24
C THR A 239 -17.56 -19.42 26.15
N VAL A 240 -17.58 -20.25 25.12
CA VAL A 240 -16.70 -20.09 23.95
C VAL A 240 -17.30 -19.06 23.02
N GLN A 241 -16.57 -17.96 22.80
CA GLN A 241 -16.97 -16.95 21.81
C GLN A 241 -16.44 -17.26 20.42
N LYS A 242 -15.25 -17.85 20.34
CA LYS A 242 -14.59 -18.14 19.08
C LYS A 242 -13.78 -19.43 19.17
N PHE A 243 -13.96 -20.29 18.19
CA PHE A 243 -13.19 -21.51 18.04
C PHE A 243 -12.62 -21.57 16.63
N HIS A 244 -11.30 -21.45 16.49
CA HIS A 244 -10.61 -21.65 15.22
C HIS A 244 -9.90 -22.99 15.24
N TYR A 245 -10.50 -23.99 14.60
CA TYR A 245 -9.97 -25.35 14.58
C TYR A 245 -8.61 -25.46 13.88
N GLU A 246 -8.41 -24.76 12.76
CA GLU A 246 -7.18 -24.87 11.95
C GLU A 246 -5.93 -24.35 12.68
N VAL A 247 -6.07 -23.26 13.44
CA VAL A 247 -5.00 -22.66 14.26
C VAL A 247 -5.07 -23.08 15.73
N LYS A 248 -6.04 -23.93 16.10
CA LYS A 248 -6.24 -24.48 17.45
C LYS A 248 -6.37 -23.42 18.56
N ILE A 249 -6.91 -22.25 18.21
CA ILE A 249 -7.11 -21.15 19.15
C ILE A 249 -8.58 -21.11 19.59
N VAL A 250 -8.77 -21.00 20.91
CA VAL A 250 -10.07 -20.84 21.56
C VAL A 250 -10.09 -19.53 22.33
N THR A 251 -11.11 -18.72 22.08
CA THR A 251 -11.40 -17.52 22.88
C THR A 251 -12.60 -17.80 23.79
N CYS A 252 -12.36 -17.68 25.08
CA CYS A 252 -13.28 -18.00 26.16
C CYS A 252 -13.64 -16.74 26.95
N ILE A 253 -14.91 -16.61 27.33
CA ILE A 253 -15.38 -15.61 28.31
C ILE A 253 -16.07 -16.31 29.47
N THR A 254 -15.87 -15.78 30.66
CA THR A 254 -16.58 -16.21 31.86
C THR A 254 -16.86 -15.04 32.80
N GLY A 255 -17.90 -15.16 33.62
CA GLY A 255 -18.22 -14.19 34.67
C GLY A 255 -17.36 -14.30 35.94
N ASN A 256 -16.45 -15.27 36.02
CA ASN A 256 -15.52 -15.44 37.15
C ASN A 256 -14.15 -15.94 36.68
N SER A 257 -13.06 -15.27 37.05
CA SER A 257 -11.68 -15.67 36.71
C SER A 257 -11.33 -17.11 37.14
N ASP A 258 -11.90 -17.61 38.24
CA ASP A 258 -11.65 -18.96 38.75
C ASP A 258 -12.13 -20.04 37.76
N SER A 259 -13.17 -19.74 36.97
CA SER A 259 -13.70 -20.63 35.95
C SER A 259 -12.71 -20.88 34.81
N ILE A 260 -11.91 -19.87 34.43
CA ILE A 260 -10.85 -20.01 33.43
C ILE A 260 -9.73 -20.91 33.96
N TYR A 261 -9.30 -20.70 35.21
CA TYR A 261 -8.26 -21.54 35.81
C TYR A 261 -8.71 -22.99 35.94
N LYS A 262 -9.98 -23.22 36.29
CA LYS A 262 -10.58 -24.56 36.32
C LYS A 262 -10.64 -25.20 34.93
N PHE A 263 -11.01 -24.42 33.89
CA PHE A 263 -11.02 -24.87 32.50
C PHE A 263 -9.63 -25.29 32.03
N ILE A 264 -8.61 -24.45 32.25
CA ILE A 264 -7.22 -24.76 31.91
C ILE A 264 -6.72 -25.98 32.69
N GLY A 265 -7.09 -26.08 33.98
CA GLY A 265 -6.72 -27.19 34.85
C GLY A 265 -7.18 -28.56 34.36
N PHE A 266 -8.29 -28.67 33.61
CA PHE A 266 -8.73 -29.95 33.03
C PHE A 266 -7.77 -30.54 32.01
N TYR A 267 -6.86 -29.74 31.46
CA TYR A 267 -5.90 -30.16 30.44
C TYR A 267 -4.47 -30.25 30.98
N GLY A 268 -4.27 -30.15 32.30
CA GLY A 268 -2.98 -30.47 32.93
C GLY A 268 -1.76 -29.68 32.43
N GLY A 269 -1.95 -28.55 31.74
CA GLY A 269 -0.87 -27.77 31.10
C GLY A 269 -0.73 -27.94 29.58
N GLU A 270 -1.54 -28.79 28.94
CA GLU A 270 -1.60 -28.95 27.46
C GLU A 270 -2.25 -27.74 26.75
N LEU A 271 -2.78 -26.80 27.53
CA LEU A 271 -3.32 -25.55 27.03
C LEU A 271 -2.38 -24.40 27.34
N LYS A 272 -1.94 -23.71 26.29
CA LYS A 272 -1.10 -22.52 26.40
C LYS A 272 -1.97 -21.27 26.41
N VAL A 273 -1.95 -20.55 27.53
CA VAL A 273 -2.67 -19.26 27.63
C VAL A 273 -1.89 -18.21 26.86
N MET A 274 -2.48 -17.74 25.75
CA MET A 274 -1.88 -16.75 24.86
C MET A 274 -2.17 -15.33 25.36
N LYS A 275 -3.37 -15.13 25.92
CA LYS A 275 -3.81 -13.83 26.45
C LYS A 275 -4.83 -14.03 27.56
N MET A 276 -4.77 -13.21 28.61
CA MET A 276 -5.82 -13.10 29.62
C MET A 276 -6.09 -11.62 29.92
N GLU A 277 -7.36 -11.23 29.90
CA GLU A 277 -7.77 -9.84 30.09
C GLU A 277 -9.03 -9.80 30.96
N LYS A 278 -9.08 -8.87 31.91
CA LYS A 278 -10.26 -8.63 32.73
C LYS A 278 -11.11 -7.57 32.03
N LEU A 279 -12.36 -7.92 31.72
CA LEU A 279 -13.31 -7.04 31.06
C LEU A 279 -14.09 -6.20 32.09
N GLU A 280 -14.71 -5.12 31.62
CA GLU A 280 -15.70 -4.36 32.41
C GLU A 280 -16.88 -5.28 32.75
N ASN A 281 -17.39 -5.20 33.99
CA ASN A 281 -18.43 -6.09 34.59
C ASN A 281 -17.95 -7.39 35.27
N ASN A 282 -16.72 -7.47 35.77
CA ASN A 282 -16.14 -8.66 36.44
C ASN A 282 -16.00 -9.91 35.54
N GLU A 283 -16.22 -9.76 34.24
CA GLU A 283 -15.95 -10.81 33.27
C GLU A 283 -14.44 -10.95 33.02
N SER A 284 -14.03 -12.15 32.63
CA SER A 284 -12.65 -12.46 32.27
C SER A 284 -12.65 -13.12 30.90
N LEU A 285 -11.77 -12.62 30.03
CA LEU A 285 -11.49 -13.14 28.69
C LEU A 285 -10.15 -13.89 28.74
N ALA A 286 -10.13 -15.10 28.18
CA ALA A 286 -8.89 -15.82 27.93
C ALA A 286 -8.84 -16.31 26.49
N GLU A 287 -7.69 -16.12 25.84
CA GLU A 287 -7.35 -16.73 24.57
C GLU A 287 -6.33 -17.83 24.84
N VAL A 288 -6.66 -19.04 24.41
CA VAL A 288 -5.93 -20.25 24.75
C VAL A 288 -5.66 -21.04 23.48
N GLU A 289 -4.40 -21.45 23.30
CA GLU A 289 -3.94 -22.33 22.23
C GLU A 289 -3.93 -23.77 22.74
N ILE A 290 -4.51 -24.68 21.96
CA ILE A 290 -4.52 -26.12 22.25
C ILE A 290 -3.26 -26.74 21.65
N GLU A 291 -2.28 -27.05 22.49
CA GLU A 291 -1.13 -27.88 22.09
C GLU A 291 -1.52 -29.37 22.16
N PRO A 292 -1.01 -30.22 21.26
CA PRO A 292 -1.30 -31.66 21.25
C PRO A 292 -0.61 -32.44 22.37
#